data_AF-A0A1J7JYJ1-F1
#
_entry.id   AF-A0A1J7JYJ1-F1
#
_cell.length_a   1.000
_cell.length_b   1.000
_cell.length_c   1.000
_cell.angle_alpha   90.00
_cell.angle_beta   90.00
_cell.angle_gamma   90.00
#
_symmetry.space_group_name_H-M   'P 1'
#
loop_
_entity.id
_entity.type
_entity.pdbx_description
1 polymer ?
#
loop_
_entity_poly.entity_id
_entity_poly.type
_entity_poly.pdbx_seq_one_letter_code
_entity_poly.pdbx_strand_id
1 'polypeptide(L)'
;MGRSTNKRKRDSKQQTGDASSTERSAKKTKRGNKSQNDSLSHPLLSQLYPHLQTLREYILSRLPASSRLRRKKIASVGLQSEASEKPVTEVELALARLLDTTVVARSAEREARHDDRWEKWNSFSQKGDESYVTLADGYAGASFSQTEIVDFAIWLLFSRDKTSGERPKNLLCDGFRRELDRKPHGKTSAAQGQIPGIFAVYVNNHVRALKQDPWPQLLLLLGQAGERMMIDLLLDCSIFSRVTAGRENYQQLSGIPVSDLDYQAAQLTPAAVAGTSNKGKHLKETSRSPSEITFVRSRMLYARAALNVRGLVHFGLRHIHVLNRITLKRNTQDRIRDTDPPKFEEATTRVMMYMFPRQFGLHNVFTSQVDHTQTAQKFQDYTLREEEITRKFCTAGEGTQQFKAHIPKRLRGLPQYLVERLQVLHDRCSYSKLLEHYCPVHLLPIAYSTGLANQIV
;
A
#
# COMPACT_ATOMS: atom_id res chain seq x y z
N MET A 1 -53.58 11.56 46.00
CA MET A 1 -53.56 12.25 47.31
C MET A 1 -53.14 11.24 48.39
N GLY A 2 -52.44 11.65 49.45
CA GLY A 2 -52.05 10.80 50.61
C GLY A 2 -50.98 9.72 50.31
N ARG A 3 -49.86 9.51 51.05
CA ARG A 3 -49.53 9.72 52.49
C ARG A 3 -50.62 9.16 53.42
N SER A 4 -50.40 8.50 54.56
CA SER A 4 -49.23 8.37 55.47
C SER A 4 -49.55 7.29 56.53
N THR A 5 -48.69 6.72 57.41
CA THR A 5 -47.23 6.44 57.52
C THR A 5 -47.00 5.71 58.87
N ASN A 6 -45.87 4.99 59.05
CA ASN A 6 -45.34 4.49 60.35
C ASN A 6 -46.00 3.20 60.91
N LYS A 7 -45.40 2.40 61.82
CA LYS A 7 -44.49 2.64 62.97
C LYS A 7 -43.47 1.47 63.12
N ARG A 8 -42.18 1.71 63.40
CA ARG A 8 -41.49 1.77 64.73
C ARG A 8 -41.46 0.43 65.53
N LYS A 9 -40.45 0.06 66.33
CA LYS A 9 -39.05 0.54 66.56
C LYS A 9 -38.39 -0.29 67.71
N ARG A 10 -37.15 -0.79 67.52
CA ARG A 10 -36.16 -1.27 68.54
C ARG A 10 -36.62 -2.36 69.55
N ASP A 11 -35.78 -3.11 70.27
CA ASP A 11 -34.59 -2.87 71.13
C ASP A 11 -33.76 -4.19 71.29
N SER A 12 -32.59 -4.33 71.93
CA SER A 12 -31.48 -3.46 72.40
C SER A 12 -30.32 -4.34 72.97
N LYS A 13 -29.21 -3.71 73.42
CA LYS A 13 -27.99 -4.21 74.12
C LYS A 13 -26.91 -4.88 73.24
N GLN A 14 -25.65 -4.42 73.18
CA GLN A 14 -24.61 -4.12 74.21
C GLN A 14 -24.05 -5.41 74.86
N GLN A 15 -22.75 -5.57 75.17
CA GLN A 15 -21.50 -4.77 75.10
C GLN A 15 -20.33 -5.81 75.21
N THR A 16 -19.15 -5.70 74.58
CA THR A 16 -17.90 -5.00 74.95
C THR A 16 -16.84 -5.35 73.87
N GLY A 17 -15.91 -4.47 73.44
CA GLY A 17 -14.54 -4.30 74.00
C GLY A 17 -13.57 -5.43 73.56
N ASP A 18 -12.42 -5.22 72.90
CA ASP A 18 -11.73 -3.98 72.49
C ASP A 18 -10.79 -4.24 71.26
N ALA A 19 -10.01 -3.23 70.83
CA ALA A 19 -9.17 -3.12 69.61
C ALA A 19 -8.16 -4.28 69.34
N SER A 20 -7.60 -4.48 68.12
CA SER A 20 -7.30 -3.50 67.04
C SER A 20 -7.22 -4.09 65.60
N SER A 21 -7.49 -3.20 64.63
CA SER A 21 -7.18 -3.22 63.19
C SER A 21 -6.62 -4.51 62.51
N THR A 22 -7.42 -5.10 61.62
CA THR A 22 -6.92 -5.83 60.44
C THR A 22 -7.80 -5.50 59.23
N GLU A 23 -7.22 -4.95 58.16
CA GLU A 23 -7.97 -4.54 56.97
C GLU A 23 -8.50 -5.75 56.19
N ARG A 24 -9.83 -5.87 56.06
CA ARG A 24 -10.46 -6.95 55.30
C ARG A 24 -10.56 -6.61 53.82
N SER A 25 -9.90 -7.42 53.01
CA SER A 25 -9.99 -7.42 51.54
C SER A 25 -11.44 -7.57 51.06
N ALA A 26 -11.90 -6.61 50.25
CA ALA A 26 -13.19 -6.67 49.57
C ALA A 26 -12.96 -6.73 48.04
N LYS A 27 -13.28 -7.88 47.44
CA LYS A 27 -13.21 -8.12 45.98
C LYS A 27 -13.99 -7.06 45.20
N LYS A 28 -13.29 -6.14 44.51
CA LYS A 28 -13.91 -5.31 43.47
C LYS A 28 -14.06 -6.11 42.17
N THR A 29 -15.31 -6.38 41.81
CA THR A 29 -15.70 -7.02 40.55
C THR A 29 -15.20 -6.18 39.37
N LYS A 30 -14.24 -6.71 38.61
CA LYS A 30 -13.64 -6.04 37.45
C LYS A 30 -14.66 -6.03 36.30
N ARG A 31 -15.47 -4.95 36.21
CA ARG A 31 -16.36 -4.73 35.06
C ARG A 31 -15.51 -4.73 33.78
N GLY A 32 -15.78 -5.65 32.87
CA GLY A 32 -15.05 -5.76 31.62
C GLY A 32 -15.17 -4.47 30.81
N ASN A 33 -14.04 -3.99 30.28
CA ASN A 33 -14.06 -2.94 29.28
C ASN A 33 -14.90 -3.43 28.10
N LYS A 34 -15.91 -2.64 27.70
CA LYS A 34 -16.45 -2.74 26.35
C LYS A 34 -15.29 -2.48 25.40
N SER A 35 -15.04 -3.40 24.47
CA SER A 35 -14.11 -3.18 23.37
C SER A 35 -14.47 -1.88 22.68
N GLN A 36 -13.52 -0.95 22.59
CA GLN A 36 -13.67 0.13 21.61
C GLN A 36 -13.64 -0.51 20.21
N ASN A 37 -14.30 0.12 19.25
CA ASN A 37 -14.25 -0.35 17.87
C ASN A 37 -12.79 -0.20 17.40
N ASP A 38 -12.10 -1.32 17.17
CA ASP A 38 -10.80 -1.33 16.50
C ASP A 38 -11.02 -0.94 15.03
N SER A 39 -11.05 0.37 14.75
CA SER A 39 -11.10 0.88 13.39
C SER A 39 -9.84 0.45 12.66
N LEU A 40 -10.02 -0.23 11.52
CA LEU A 40 -8.92 -0.74 10.72
C LEU A 40 -8.00 0.43 10.30
N SER A 41 -6.81 0.46 10.88
CA SER A 41 -5.83 1.53 10.72
C SER A 41 -4.67 1.04 9.88
N HIS A 42 -4.56 1.56 8.65
CA HIS A 42 -3.48 1.25 7.73
C HIS A 42 -2.72 2.55 7.38
N PRO A 43 -1.41 2.66 7.68
CA PRO A 43 -0.71 3.96 7.74
C PRO A 43 -0.89 4.87 6.52
N LEU A 44 -0.94 4.30 5.31
CA LEU A 44 -1.14 5.05 4.07
C LEU A 44 -2.63 5.17 3.68
N LEU A 45 -3.42 4.12 3.86
CA LEU A 45 -4.80 4.10 3.33
C LEU A 45 -5.72 4.99 4.19
N SER A 46 -5.48 5.06 5.51
CA SER A 46 -6.16 5.97 6.44
C SER A 46 -5.84 7.46 6.21
N GLN A 47 -4.90 7.78 5.31
CA GLN A 47 -4.60 9.15 4.86
C GLN A 47 -5.26 9.49 3.51
N LEU A 48 -5.69 8.47 2.76
CA LEU A 48 -6.26 8.58 1.42
C LEU A 48 -7.79 8.42 1.40
N TYR A 49 -8.34 7.68 2.38
CA TYR A 49 -9.76 7.37 2.47
C TYR A 49 -10.31 7.72 3.86
N PRO A 50 -11.44 8.42 3.97
CA PRO A 50 -12.09 8.72 5.25
C PRO A 50 -12.69 7.47 5.93
N HIS A 51 -13.00 6.42 5.17
CA HIS A 51 -13.64 5.21 5.67
C HIS A 51 -12.90 3.97 5.19
N LEU A 52 -12.36 3.21 6.15
CA LEU A 52 -11.75 1.89 5.97
C LEU A 52 -12.43 0.90 6.90
N GLN A 53 -12.65 -0.31 6.39
CA GLN A 53 -13.18 -1.44 7.14
C GLN A 53 -12.80 -2.74 6.41
N THR A 54 -12.90 -3.88 7.09
CA THR A 54 -12.83 -5.19 6.44
C THR A 54 -14.03 -5.42 5.52
N LEU A 55 -13.89 -6.37 4.58
CA LEU A 55 -15.02 -6.79 3.74
C LEU A 55 -16.16 -7.39 4.57
N ARG A 56 -15.85 -8.10 5.68
CA ARG A 56 -16.85 -8.59 6.63
C ARG A 56 -17.67 -7.46 7.24
N GLU A 57 -17.02 -6.43 7.75
CA GLU A 57 -17.67 -5.25 8.34
C GLU A 57 -18.50 -4.49 7.30
N TYR A 58 -17.98 -4.27 6.09
CA TYR A 58 -18.73 -3.65 5.00
C TYR A 58 -20.03 -4.40 4.72
N ILE A 59 -19.96 -5.72 4.52
CA ILE A 59 -21.13 -6.56 4.22
C ILE A 59 -22.13 -6.54 5.38
N LEU A 60 -21.66 -6.69 6.62
CA LEU A 60 -22.52 -6.62 7.80
C LEU A 60 -23.16 -5.22 7.93
N SER A 61 -22.49 -4.14 7.55
CA SER A 61 -23.07 -2.79 7.56
C SER A 61 -24.17 -2.60 6.50
N ARG A 62 -24.05 -3.28 5.34
CA ARG A 62 -24.98 -3.16 4.20
C ARG A 62 -26.19 -4.09 4.24
N LEU A 63 -26.12 -5.21 4.98
CA LEU A 63 -27.23 -6.17 5.07
C LEU A 63 -28.49 -5.57 5.74
N PRO A 64 -29.69 -5.74 5.15
CA PRO A 64 -30.95 -5.31 5.77
C PRO A 64 -31.13 -5.86 7.20
N ALA A 65 -31.80 -5.09 8.07
CA ALA A 65 -32.03 -5.49 9.47
C ALA A 65 -32.82 -6.81 9.60
N SER A 66 -33.66 -7.14 8.60
CA SER A 66 -34.39 -8.40 8.49
C SER A 66 -33.50 -9.63 8.27
N SER A 67 -32.29 -9.47 7.73
CA SER A 67 -31.39 -10.57 7.34
C SER A 67 -30.63 -11.20 8.54
N ARG A 68 -31.30 -11.39 9.68
CA ARG A 68 -30.71 -11.84 10.96
C ARG A 68 -29.90 -13.15 10.86
N LEU A 69 -30.46 -14.18 10.23
CA LEU A 69 -29.78 -15.48 10.07
C LEU A 69 -28.53 -15.37 9.19
N ARG A 70 -28.62 -14.65 8.06
CA ARG A 70 -27.50 -14.43 7.14
C ARG A 70 -26.40 -13.58 7.79
N ARG A 71 -26.78 -12.55 8.55
CA ARG A 71 -25.87 -11.74 9.38
C ARG A 71 -25.12 -12.61 10.40
N LYS A 72 -25.81 -13.51 11.11
CA LYS A 72 -25.17 -14.48 12.02
C LYS A 72 -24.20 -15.41 11.27
N LYS A 73 -24.62 -15.98 10.12
CA LYS A 73 -23.77 -16.86 9.30
C LYS A 73 -22.50 -16.15 8.84
N ILE A 74 -22.61 -14.96 8.24
CA ILE A 74 -21.46 -14.15 7.78
C ILE A 74 -20.57 -13.72 8.94
N ALA A 75 -21.13 -13.41 10.11
CA ALA A 75 -20.33 -13.11 11.30
C ALA A 75 -19.53 -14.33 11.82
N SER A 76 -20.00 -15.57 11.57
CA SER A 76 -19.36 -16.80 12.05
C SER A 76 -18.52 -17.58 11.03
N VAL A 77 -18.47 -17.19 9.74
CA VAL A 77 -17.62 -17.86 8.73
C VAL A 77 -16.16 -17.86 9.20
N GLY A 78 -15.55 -19.05 9.34
CA GLY A 78 -14.18 -19.21 9.85
C GLY A 78 -14.00 -19.09 11.37
N LEU A 79 -15.08 -18.82 12.12
CA LEU A 79 -15.08 -18.84 13.59
C LEU A 79 -15.76 -20.13 14.07
N GLN A 80 -14.99 -21.20 14.25
CA GLN A 80 -15.52 -22.42 14.85
C GLN A 80 -15.87 -22.22 16.33
N SER A 81 -17.00 -22.80 16.73
CA SER A 81 -17.26 -23.11 18.14
C SER A 81 -16.61 -24.47 18.44
N GLU A 82 -15.99 -24.62 19.61
CA GLU A 82 -15.32 -25.86 20.06
C GLU A 82 -16.24 -27.11 20.05
N ALA A 83 -17.57 -26.90 19.98
CA ALA A 83 -18.59 -27.95 19.90
C ALA A 83 -18.96 -28.42 18.47
N SER A 84 -18.21 -28.03 17.43
CA SER A 84 -18.51 -28.39 16.02
C SER A 84 -17.60 -29.50 15.49
N GLU A 85 -18.10 -30.74 15.45
CA GLU A 85 -17.36 -31.92 14.94
C GLU A 85 -17.04 -31.90 13.43
N LYS A 86 -17.58 -30.96 12.66
CA LYS A 86 -17.34 -30.90 11.21
C LYS A 86 -16.00 -30.20 10.89
N PRO A 87 -15.13 -30.81 10.05
CA PRO A 87 -13.88 -30.18 9.62
C PRO A 87 -14.17 -28.95 8.75
N VAL A 88 -13.38 -27.88 8.92
CA VAL A 88 -13.51 -26.67 8.10
C VAL A 88 -13.14 -27.00 6.66
N THR A 89 -13.99 -26.61 5.71
CA THR A 89 -13.70 -26.78 4.29
C THR A 89 -12.67 -25.75 3.81
N GLU A 90 -11.87 -26.08 2.80
CA GLU A 90 -10.92 -25.13 2.19
C GLU A 90 -11.65 -23.88 1.66
N VAL A 91 -12.85 -24.06 1.11
CA VAL A 91 -13.73 -22.98 0.65
C VAL A 91 -14.13 -22.05 1.80
N GLU A 92 -14.48 -22.58 2.96
CA GLU A 92 -14.80 -21.77 4.14
C GLU A 92 -13.58 -21.00 4.67
N LEU A 93 -12.39 -21.63 4.67
CA LEU A 93 -11.14 -20.94 5.00
C LEU A 93 -10.80 -19.83 3.99
N ALA A 94 -10.99 -20.07 2.69
CA ALA A 94 -10.78 -19.08 1.65
C ALA A 94 -11.75 -17.89 1.80
N LEU A 95 -13.02 -18.17 2.11
CA LEU A 95 -14.04 -17.16 2.32
C LEU A 95 -13.81 -16.35 3.61
N ALA A 96 -13.39 -17.00 4.71
CA ALA A 96 -12.97 -16.32 5.93
C ALA A 96 -11.78 -15.37 5.67
N ARG A 97 -10.73 -15.87 4.99
CA ARG A 97 -9.59 -15.04 4.58
C ARG A 97 -10.02 -13.84 3.72
N LEU A 98 -10.91 -14.04 2.74
CA LEU A 98 -11.44 -12.94 1.93
C LEU A 98 -12.17 -11.90 2.79
N LEU A 99 -13.06 -12.35 3.68
CA LEU A 99 -13.87 -11.48 4.55
C LEU A 99 -13.01 -10.65 5.52
N ASP A 100 -11.99 -11.25 6.12
CA ASP A 100 -11.20 -10.62 7.20
C ASP A 100 -9.96 -9.87 6.72
N THR A 101 -9.34 -10.30 5.61
CA THR A 101 -8.08 -9.71 5.14
C THR A 101 -8.25 -8.74 3.97
N THR A 102 -9.43 -8.70 3.34
CA THR A 102 -9.73 -7.69 2.31
C THR A 102 -10.19 -6.40 2.96
N VAL A 103 -9.49 -5.30 2.66
CA VAL A 103 -9.86 -3.95 3.10
C VAL A 103 -10.74 -3.30 2.02
N VAL A 104 -11.84 -2.71 2.46
CA VAL A 104 -12.78 -1.95 1.63
C VAL A 104 -12.70 -0.49 2.05
N ALA A 105 -12.28 0.37 1.12
CA ALA A 105 -12.10 1.80 1.36
C ALA A 105 -13.08 2.64 0.52
N ARG A 106 -13.65 3.71 1.08
CA ARG A 106 -14.64 4.58 0.41
C ARG A 106 -14.18 6.03 0.43
N SER A 107 -14.36 6.75 -0.69
CA SER A 107 -14.15 8.20 -0.78
C SER A 107 -15.40 8.97 -0.33
N ALA A 108 -15.22 10.16 0.24
CA ALA A 108 -16.32 11.04 0.69
C ALA A 108 -17.22 11.50 -0.47
N GLU A 109 -16.68 11.67 -1.68
CA GLU A 109 -17.37 12.32 -2.80
C GLU A 109 -18.44 11.48 -3.51
N ARG A 110 -18.64 10.21 -3.09
CA ARG A 110 -19.53 9.26 -3.79
C ARG A 110 -20.89 9.04 -3.15
N GLU A 111 -21.20 9.72 -2.05
CA GLU A 111 -22.53 9.61 -1.44
C GLU A 111 -23.57 10.44 -2.22
N ALA A 112 -24.69 9.80 -2.58
CA ALA A 112 -25.85 10.36 -3.30
C ALA A 112 -25.61 10.92 -4.72
N ARG A 113 -25.45 10.04 -5.71
CA ARG A 113 -26.02 10.28 -7.07
C ARG A 113 -27.34 9.52 -7.20
N HIS A 114 -28.31 10.10 -7.91
CA HIS A 114 -29.57 9.44 -8.23
C HIS A 114 -29.29 8.15 -9.01
N ASP A 115 -29.83 7.03 -8.54
CA ASP A 115 -29.14 5.75 -8.69
C ASP A 115 -29.88 4.72 -9.54
N ASP A 116 -29.89 4.98 -10.86
CA ASP A 116 -30.45 4.08 -11.87
C ASP A 116 -29.64 2.79 -12.10
N ARG A 117 -28.64 2.48 -11.25
CA ARG A 117 -27.76 1.30 -11.45
C ARG A 117 -28.54 -0.01 -11.40
N TRP A 118 -29.61 -0.10 -10.60
CA TRP A 118 -30.38 -1.34 -10.48
C TRP A 118 -31.30 -1.58 -11.68
N GLU A 119 -31.93 -0.52 -12.20
CA GLU A 119 -32.72 -0.58 -13.44
C GLU A 119 -31.83 -0.97 -14.63
N LYS A 120 -30.62 -0.38 -14.70
CA LYS A 120 -29.60 -0.74 -15.70
C LYS A 120 -29.07 -2.16 -15.54
N TRP A 121 -28.95 -2.68 -14.32
CA TRP A 121 -28.57 -4.08 -14.08
C TRP A 121 -29.60 -5.06 -14.64
N ASN A 122 -30.89 -4.81 -14.39
CA ASN A 122 -31.97 -5.64 -14.91
C ASN A 122 -31.98 -5.63 -16.45
N SER A 123 -31.78 -4.46 -17.06
CA SER A 123 -31.65 -4.34 -18.52
C SER A 123 -30.39 -5.02 -19.08
N PHE A 124 -29.25 -4.91 -18.39
CA PHE A 124 -27.97 -5.46 -18.83
C PHE A 124 -27.92 -6.99 -18.77
N SER A 125 -28.39 -7.56 -17.66
CA SER A 125 -28.42 -9.02 -17.43
C SER A 125 -29.50 -9.75 -18.24
N GLN A 126 -30.30 -9.02 -19.03
CA GLN A 126 -31.45 -9.54 -19.79
C GLN A 126 -32.49 -10.28 -18.93
N LYS A 127 -32.43 -10.12 -17.60
CA LYS A 127 -33.39 -10.61 -16.61
C LYS A 127 -34.63 -9.71 -16.63
N GLY A 128 -35.43 -9.81 -17.69
CA GLY A 128 -36.72 -9.11 -17.81
C GLY A 128 -37.74 -9.68 -16.84
N ASP A 129 -38.05 -8.94 -15.76
CA ASP A 129 -39.09 -9.15 -14.72
C ASP A 129 -39.25 -10.56 -14.07
N GLU A 130 -38.39 -11.50 -14.45
CA GLU A 130 -38.27 -12.86 -13.91
C GLU A 130 -37.69 -12.82 -12.49
N SER A 131 -38.58 -12.62 -11.51
CA SER A 131 -38.28 -12.56 -10.07
C SER A 131 -37.77 -13.89 -9.45
N TYR A 132 -37.35 -14.85 -10.28
CA TYR A 132 -37.20 -16.27 -9.93
C TYR A 132 -35.83 -16.89 -10.16
N VAL A 133 -34.87 -16.20 -10.82
CA VAL A 133 -33.47 -16.65 -10.84
C VAL A 133 -32.80 -16.31 -9.50
N THR A 134 -33.22 -17.05 -8.47
CA THR A 134 -32.38 -17.30 -7.31
C THR A 134 -31.10 -18.02 -7.75
N LEU A 135 -30.11 -18.10 -6.87
CA LEU A 135 -28.87 -18.89 -7.07
C LEU A 135 -29.18 -20.40 -6.96
N ALA A 136 -30.17 -20.87 -7.71
CA ALA A 136 -30.75 -22.21 -7.67
C ALA A 136 -29.74 -23.27 -8.18
N ASP A 137 -28.96 -22.91 -9.20
CA ASP A 137 -27.83 -23.70 -9.71
C ASP A 137 -26.59 -23.66 -8.79
N GLY A 138 -26.76 -23.18 -7.55
CA GLY A 138 -25.73 -23.12 -6.52
C GLY A 138 -24.48 -22.36 -6.98
N TYR A 139 -23.34 -23.05 -6.97
CA TYR A 139 -22.05 -22.46 -7.34
C TYR A 139 -21.97 -22.06 -8.82
N ALA A 140 -22.56 -22.83 -9.73
CA ALA A 140 -22.49 -22.54 -11.17
C ALA A 140 -23.21 -21.22 -11.49
N GLY A 141 -24.44 -21.05 -10.99
CA GLY A 141 -25.21 -19.80 -11.09
C GLY A 141 -24.50 -18.62 -10.41
N ALA A 142 -23.85 -18.86 -9.26
CA ALA A 142 -23.06 -17.83 -8.59
C ALA A 142 -21.81 -17.41 -9.40
N SER A 143 -21.11 -18.34 -10.04
CA SER A 143 -19.95 -18.04 -10.90
C SER A 143 -20.35 -17.27 -12.16
N PHE A 144 -21.52 -17.59 -12.72
CA PHE A 144 -22.08 -16.86 -13.86
C PHE A 144 -22.50 -15.44 -13.46
N SER A 145 -23.35 -15.30 -12.43
CA SER A 145 -23.80 -13.98 -11.94
C SER A 145 -22.62 -13.10 -11.48
N GLN A 146 -21.60 -13.66 -10.81
CA GLN A 146 -20.39 -12.91 -10.44
C GLN A 146 -19.61 -12.42 -11.67
N THR A 147 -19.61 -13.19 -12.76
CA THR A 147 -19.02 -12.77 -14.05
C THR A 147 -19.80 -11.60 -14.65
N GLU A 148 -21.13 -11.71 -14.73
CA GLU A 148 -22.03 -10.66 -15.22
C GLU A 148 -21.92 -9.36 -14.39
N ILE A 149 -21.87 -9.46 -13.05
CA ILE A 149 -21.76 -8.31 -12.15
C ILE A 149 -20.47 -7.51 -12.41
N VAL A 150 -19.36 -8.20 -12.62
CA VAL A 150 -18.07 -7.54 -12.92
C VAL A 150 -18.11 -6.89 -14.30
N ASP A 151 -18.70 -7.56 -15.30
CA ASP A 151 -18.85 -7.00 -16.66
C ASP A 151 -19.81 -5.80 -16.70
N PHE A 152 -20.90 -5.85 -15.94
CA PHE A 152 -21.81 -4.72 -15.73
C PHE A 152 -21.12 -3.54 -15.04
N ALA A 153 -20.30 -3.79 -14.02
CA ALA A 153 -19.57 -2.72 -13.34
C ALA A 153 -18.61 -2.01 -14.31
N ILE A 154 -17.90 -2.76 -15.16
CA ILE A 154 -17.04 -2.21 -16.22
C ILE A 154 -17.89 -1.42 -17.22
N TRP A 155 -18.98 -2.00 -17.74
CA TRP A 155 -19.89 -1.34 -18.68
C TRP A 155 -20.45 -0.02 -18.14
N LEU A 156 -20.91 -0.01 -16.88
CA LEU A 156 -21.48 1.17 -16.26
C LEU A 156 -20.43 2.26 -16.00
N LEU A 157 -19.17 1.90 -15.71
CA LEU A 157 -18.08 2.87 -15.60
C LEU A 157 -17.80 3.55 -16.96
N PHE A 158 -17.73 2.79 -18.05
CA PHE A 158 -17.62 3.35 -19.41
C PHE A 158 -18.88 4.11 -19.85
N SER A 159 -20.07 3.73 -19.41
CA SER A 159 -21.32 4.44 -19.74
C SER A 159 -21.50 5.74 -18.95
N ARG A 160 -20.91 5.83 -17.75
CA ARG A 160 -20.90 7.04 -16.92
C ARG A 160 -19.86 8.05 -17.39
N ASP A 161 -18.70 7.59 -17.86
CA ASP A 161 -17.69 8.45 -18.45
C ASP A 161 -18.07 8.83 -19.89
N LYS A 162 -17.91 10.10 -20.25
CA LYS A 162 -18.32 10.64 -21.57
C LYS A 162 -17.18 11.27 -22.35
N THR A 163 -15.97 11.30 -21.81
CA THR A 163 -14.79 11.75 -22.57
C THR A 163 -14.47 10.75 -23.68
N SER A 164 -14.34 11.26 -24.90
CA SER A 164 -13.95 10.47 -26.06
C SER A 164 -12.45 10.21 -26.02
N GLY A 165 -12.00 8.98 -26.32
CA GLY A 165 -10.60 8.58 -26.30
C GLY A 165 -9.97 8.39 -24.91
N GLU A 166 -10.59 8.88 -23.84
CA GLU A 166 -10.16 8.60 -22.46
C GLU A 166 -10.90 7.41 -21.85
N ARG A 167 -10.19 6.73 -20.94
CA ARG A 167 -10.66 5.53 -20.23
C ARG A 167 -11.08 5.93 -18.81
N PRO A 168 -12.18 5.38 -18.26
CA PRO A 168 -12.55 5.64 -16.88
C PRO A 168 -11.40 5.34 -15.91
N LYS A 169 -11.16 6.26 -14.97
CA LYS A 169 -10.15 6.16 -13.90
C LYS A 169 -10.57 5.10 -12.86
N ASN A 170 -10.52 3.82 -13.25
CA ASN A 170 -10.78 2.68 -12.38
C ASN A 170 -9.99 1.46 -12.87
N LEU A 171 -9.35 0.73 -11.94
CA LEU A 171 -8.58 -0.48 -12.22
C LEU A 171 -9.38 -1.57 -12.95
N LEU A 172 -10.72 -1.60 -12.81
CA LEU A 172 -11.57 -2.54 -13.55
C LEU A 172 -11.61 -2.25 -15.06
N CYS A 173 -11.39 -0.99 -15.47
CA CYS A 173 -11.42 -0.57 -16.87
C CYS A 173 -10.06 -0.72 -17.57
N ASP A 174 -8.97 -1.00 -16.84
CA ASP A 174 -7.66 -1.29 -17.40
C ASP A 174 -7.76 -2.45 -18.41
N GLY A 175 -7.03 -2.37 -19.53
CA GLY A 175 -7.16 -3.36 -20.62
C GLY A 175 -8.37 -3.22 -21.53
N PHE A 176 -9.39 -2.41 -21.21
CA PHE A 176 -10.59 -2.25 -22.04
C PHE A 176 -10.60 -0.94 -22.87
N ARG A 177 -11.34 -0.94 -23.99
CA ARG A 177 -11.61 0.22 -24.86
C ARG A 177 -13.03 0.18 -25.43
N ARG A 178 -13.54 1.33 -25.89
CA ARG A 178 -14.84 1.38 -26.61
C ARG A 178 -14.63 0.87 -28.03
N GLU A 179 -15.63 0.20 -28.58
CA GLU A 179 -15.56 -0.30 -29.96
C GLU A 179 -15.36 0.82 -31.01
N LEU A 180 -15.87 2.02 -30.73
CA LEU A 180 -15.65 3.23 -31.55
C LEU A 180 -14.17 3.65 -31.67
N ASP A 181 -13.30 3.21 -30.75
CA ASP A 181 -11.86 3.51 -30.78
C ASP A 181 -11.07 2.56 -31.71
N ARG A 182 -11.73 1.59 -32.37
CA ARG A 182 -11.07 0.62 -33.27
C ARG A 182 -10.58 1.28 -34.55
N LYS A 183 -9.25 1.28 -34.76
CA LYS A 183 -8.69 1.36 -36.12
C LYS A 183 -9.01 0.04 -36.86
N PRO A 184 -9.40 0.08 -38.14
CA PRO A 184 -9.98 -1.08 -38.83
C PRO A 184 -8.93 -2.08 -39.32
N HIS A 185 -8.22 -2.76 -38.42
CA HIS A 185 -7.26 -3.82 -38.74
C HIS A 185 -7.44 -5.04 -37.83
N GLY A 186 -7.75 -6.20 -38.44
CA GLY A 186 -7.78 -7.51 -37.79
C GLY A 186 -9.17 -7.96 -37.33
N LYS A 187 -9.72 -8.99 -38.00
CA LYS A 187 -10.82 -9.80 -37.44
C LYS A 187 -10.25 -10.68 -36.32
N THR A 188 -10.83 -10.64 -35.13
CA THR A 188 -10.62 -11.67 -34.10
C THR A 188 -11.93 -12.36 -33.76
N SER A 189 -11.83 -13.66 -33.50
CA SER A 189 -12.97 -14.56 -33.33
C SER A 189 -13.83 -14.19 -32.13
N ALA A 190 -15.14 -14.38 -32.25
CA ALA A 190 -16.04 -14.32 -31.11
C ALA A 190 -15.68 -15.43 -30.12
N ALA A 191 -15.36 -15.05 -28.88
CA ALA A 191 -15.22 -15.92 -27.74
C ALA A 191 -16.02 -15.32 -26.58
N GLN A 192 -16.56 -16.18 -25.71
CA GLN A 192 -17.57 -15.86 -24.70
C GLN A 192 -17.18 -14.68 -23.78
N GLY A 193 -18.16 -13.85 -23.40
CA GLY A 193 -17.98 -12.75 -22.42
C GLY A 193 -17.70 -11.37 -23.04
N GLN A 194 -18.39 -11.00 -24.11
CA GLN A 194 -18.22 -9.70 -24.76
C GLN A 194 -19.11 -8.63 -24.12
N ILE A 195 -18.51 -7.63 -23.49
CA ILE A 195 -19.22 -6.51 -22.85
C ILE A 195 -19.83 -5.61 -23.95
N PRO A 196 -21.13 -5.23 -23.91
CA PRO A 196 -21.75 -4.41 -24.94
C PRO A 196 -21.00 -3.11 -25.25
N GLY A 197 -20.55 -2.95 -26.50
CA GLY A 197 -19.81 -1.77 -26.99
C GLY A 197 -18.37 -1.61 -26.48
N ILE A 198 -17.84 -2.60 -25.75
CA ILE A 198 -16.54 -2.54 -25.07
C ILE A 198 -15.76 -3.83 -25.36
N PHE A 199 -14.47 -3.72 -25.68
CA PHE A 199 -13.61 -4.87 -25.94
C PHE A 199 -12.33 -4.83 -25.10
N ALA A 200 -11.79 -6.02 -24.81
CA ALA A 200 -10.49 -6.17 -24.16
C ALA A 200 -9.36 -6.08 -25.21
N VAL A 201 -8.42 -5.17 -24.99
CA VAL A 201 -7.14 -5.05 -25.71
C VAL A 201 -6.11 -6.01 -25.10
N TYR A 202 -6.13 -6.16 -23.78
CA TYR A 202 -5.28 -7.11 -23.04
C TYR A 202 -6.00 -7.60 -21.77
N VAL A 203 -5.47 -8.67 -21.20
CA VAL A 203 -6.02 -9.29 -19.98
C VAL A 203 -5.93 -8.34 -18.78
N ASN A 204 -7.08 -8.05 -18.16
CA ASN A 204 -7.12 -7.40 -16.86
C ASN A 204 -7.08 -8.45 -15.73
N ASN A 205 -5.96 -8.50 -15.00
CA ASN A 205 -5.76 -9.46 -13.90
C ASN A 205 -6.64 -9.16 -12.67
N HIS A 206 -7.03 -7.89 -12.44
CA HIS A 206 -7.93 -7.52 -11.34
C HIS A 206 -9.35 -8.03 -11.62
N VAL A 207 -9.84 -7.84 -12.85
CA VAL A 207 -11.12 -8.38 -13.33
C VAL A 207 -11.11 -9.91 -13.28
N ARG A 208 -10.02 -10.57 -13.71
CA ARG A 208 -9.88 -12.02 -13.55
C ARG A 208 -10.00 -12.44 -12.08
N ALA A 209 -9.27 -11.79 -11.17
CA ALA A 209 -9.31 -12.13 -9.75
C ALA A 209 -10.73 -11.98 -9.15
N LEU A 210 -11.47 -10.94 -9.54
CA LEU A 210 -12.84 -10.69 -9.06
C LEU A 210 -13.89 -11.63 -9.64
N LYS A 211 -13.60 -12.34 -10.73
CA LYS A 211 -14.47 -13.38 -11.33
C LYS A 211 -14.16 -14.80 -10.85
N GLN A 212 -13.11 -14.98 -10.05
CA GLN A 212 -12.63 -16.29 -9.59
C GLN A 212 -12.85 -16.45 -8.08
N ASP A 213 -12.57 -17.64 -7.57
CA ASP A 213 -12.70 -17.96 -6.15
C ASP A 213 -11.88 -17.01 -5.25
N PRO A 214 -12.41 -16.64 -4.07
CA PRO A 214 -13.67 -17.07 -3.46
C PRO A 214 -14.86 -16.10 -3.70
N TRP A 215 -14.82 -15.26 -4.75
CA TRP A 215 -15.85 -14.23 -5.00
C TRP A 215 -17.23 -14.80 -5.38
N PRO A 216 -17.37 -15.84 -6.22
CA PRO A 216 -18.66 -16.50 -6.44
C PRO A 216 -19.26 -17.10 -5.16
N GLN A 217 -18.44 -17.67 -4.28
CA GLN A 217 -18.89 -18.24 -3.00
C GLN A 217 -19.33 -17.14 -2.02
N LEU A 218 -18.70 -15.97 -2.08
CA LEU A 218 -19.19 -14.79 -1.38
C LEU A 218 -20.58 -14.39 -1.87
N LEU A 219 -20.78 -14.25 -3.18
CA LEU A 219 -22.08 -13.95 -3.78
C LEU A 219 -23.14 -14.98 -3.38
N LEU A 220 -22.80 -16.27 -3.41
CA LEU A 220 -23.66 -17.37 -2.96
C LEU A 220 -24.05 -17.24 -1.47
N LEU A 221 -23.11 -16.82 -0.61
CA LEU A 221 -23.38 -16.57 0.82
C LEU A 221 -24.30 -15.35 1.04
N LEU A 222 -24.21 -14.32 0.19
CA LEU A 222 -25.05 -13.13 0.24
C LEU A 222 -26.51 -13.37 -0.21
N GLY A 223 -26.74 -14.38 -1.04
CA GLY A 223 -28.07 -14.78 -1.53
C GLY A 223 -28.73 -13.71 -2.42
N GLN A 224 -30.08 -13.63 -2.42
CA GLN A 224 -30.86 -12.72 -3.30
C GLN A 224 -30.44 -11.24 -3.27
N ALA A 225 -29.93 -10.73 -2.15
CA ALA A 225 -29.47 -9.33 -2.04
C ALA A 225 -27.98 -9.15 -2.44
N GLY A 226 -27.32 -10.23 -2.87
CA GLY A 226 -25.90 -10.28 -3.15
C GLY A 226 -25.50 -9.51 -4.40
N GLU A 227 -26.26 -9.65 -5.51
CA GLU A 227 -25.93 -8.98 -6.78
C GLU A 227 -25.80 -7.46 -6.58
N ARG A 228 -26.83 -6.83 -6.01
CA ARG A 228 -26.83 -5.39 -5.69
C ARG A 228 -25.66 -4.99 -4.78
N MET A 229 -25.36 -5.77 -3.76
CA MET A 229 -24.28 -5.47 -2.81
C MET A 229 -22.89 -5.59 -3.45
N MET A 230 -22.71 -6.54 -4.36
CA MET A 230 -21.47 -6.70 -5.14
C MET A 230 -21.31 -5.57 -6.16
N ILE A 231 -22.39 -5.14 -6.82
CA ILE A 231 -22.42 -3.96 -7.69
C ILE A 231 -22.00 -2.71 -6.89
N ASP A 232 -22.59 -2.48 -5.70
CA ASP A 232 -22.23 -1.37 -4.82
C ASP A 232 -20.76 -1.41 -4.37
N LEU A 233 -20.26 -2.61 -4.05
CA LEU A 233 -18.86 -2.80 -3.66
C LEU A 233 -17.89 -2.45 -4.79
N LEU A 234 -18.16 -2.87 -6.03
CA LEU A 234 -17.30 -2.62 -7.19
C LEU A 234 -17.35 -1.17 -7.69
N LEU A 235 -18.50 -0.50 -7.54
CA LEU A 235 -18.71 0.86 -8.05
C LEU A 235 -18.38 1.95 -7.04
N ASP A 236 -18.65 1.76 -5.76
CA ASP A 236 -18.54 2.84 -4.75
C ASP A 236 -17.26 2.71 -3.90
N CYS A 237 -16.62 1.55 -3.88
CA CYS A 237 -15.46 1.27 -3.03
C CYS A 237 -14.19 0.93 -3.83
N SER A 238 -13.04 1.14 -3.18
CA SER A 238 -11.75 0.59 -3.61
C SER A 238 -11.45 -0.65 -2.77
N ILE A 239 -11.25 -1.80 -3.42
CA ILE A 239 -10.99 -3.08 -2.77
C ILE A 239 -9.47 -3.31 -2.73
N PHE A 240 -8.95 -3.69 -1.56
CA PHE A 240 -7.54 -4.03 -1.33
C PHE A 240 -7.43 -5.44 -0.75
N SER A 241 -6.88 -6.38 -1.51
CA SER A 241 -6.65 -7.75 -1.04
C SER A 241 -5.26 -7.86 -0.42
N ARG A 242 -5.13 -8.58 0.70
CA ARG A 242 -3.86 -8.77 1.40
C ARG A 242 -2.96 -9.76 0.66
N VAL A 243 -1.70 -9.38 0.47
CA VAL A 243 -0.66 -10.27 -0.07
C VAL A 243 -0.03 -11.05 1.08
N THR A 244 0.16 -12.36 0.89
CA THR A 244 0.71 -13.27 1.92
C THR A 244 2.17 -12.97 2.28
N ALA A 245 2.95 -12.45 1.32
CA ALA A 245 4.33 -12.07 1.53
C ALA A 245 4.45 -10.73 2.28
N GLY A 246 5.00 -10.76 3.49
CA GLY A 246 5.24 -9.58 4.32
C GLY A 246 4.09 -9.26 5.29
N ARG A 247 4.10 -8.05 5.85
CA ARG A 247 3.16 -7.59 6.88
C ARG A 247 2.49 -6.31 6.42
N GLU A 248 1.16 -6.27 6.46
CA GLU A 248 0.35 -5.16 5.92
C GLU A 248 0.63 -4.82 4.44
N ASN A 249 0.97 -5.83 3.63
CA ASN A 249 1.09 -5.65 2.18
C ASN A 249 -0.26 -5.91 1.51
N TYR A 250 -0.70 -4.98 0.66
CA TYR A 250 -1.99 -5.03 -0.02
C TYR A 250 -1.84 -4.77 -1.52
N GLN A 251 -2.64 -5.47 -2.32
CA GLN A 251 -2.85 -5.22 -3.75
C GLN A 251 -4.24 -4.61 -3.95
N GLN A 252 -4.32 -3.49 -4.67
CA GLN A 252 -5.61 -2.92 -5.06
C GLN A 252 -6.25 -3.77 -6.19
N LEU A 253 -7.54 -4.08 -6.06
CA LEU A 253 -8.34 -4.84 -7.04
C LEU A 253 -9.39 -3.98 -7.75
N SER A 254 -9.85 -2.88 -7.15
CA SER A 254 -10.85 -2.00 -7.78
C SER A 254 -10.70 -0.55 -7.32
N GLY A 255 -11.42 0.33 -8.01
CA GLY A 255 -11.48 1.76 -7.69
C GLY A 255 -10.43 2.57 -8.46
N ILE A 256 -10.35 3.86 -8.14
CA ILE A 256 -9.34 4.77 -8.70
C ILE A 256 -7.96 4.29 -8.21
N PRO A 257 -6.94 4.13 -9.08
CA PRO A 257 -5.60 3.73 -8.65
C PRO A 257 -5.07 4.66 -7.55
N VAL A 258 -4.48 4.11 -6.49
CA VAL A 258 -3.91 4.90 -5.37
C VAL A 258 -2.89 5.95 -5.84
N SER A 259 -2.19 5.71 -6.96
CA SER A 259 -1.28 6.69 -7.58
C SER A 259 -1.98 7.97 -8.04
N ASP A 260 -3.26 7.88 -8.38
CA ASP A 260 -4.06 8.91 -9.05
C ASP A 260 -5.01 9.63 -8.07
N LEU A 261 -4.94 9.27 -6.78
CA LEU A 261 -5.67 9.92 -5.70
C LEU A 261 -4.91 11.16 -5.20
N ASP A 262 -5.63 12.27 -5.09
CA ASP A 262 -5.11 13.46 -4.40
C ASP A 262 -5.00 13.19 -2.89
N TYR A 263 -3.80 13.41 -2.35
CA TYR A 263 -3.50 13.18 -0.94
C TYR A 263 -4.15 14.27 -0.08
N GLN A 264 -5.17 13.91 0.73
CA GLN A 264 -6.04 14.85 1.46
C GLN A 264 -5.37 15.68 2.59
N ALA A 265 -4.04 15.79 2.62
CA ALA A 265 -3.31 16.58 3.63
C ALA A 265 -3.69 18.07 3.68
N ALA A 266 -4.36 18.60 2.66
CA ALA A 266 -4.91 19.95 2.68
C ALA A 266 -6.04 20.17 3.71
N GLN A 267 -6.63 19.11 4.27
CA GLN A 267 -7.73 19.23 5.26
C GLN A 267 -7.26 19.11 6.73
N LEU A 268 -5.98 18.87 7.00
CA LEU A 268 -5.42 18.76 8.36
C LEU A 268 -4.65 20.01 8.83
N THR A 269 -4.63 21.08 8.05
CA THR A 269 -4.25 22.41 8.57
C THR A 269 -5.45 23.04 9.27
N PRO A 270 -5.39 23.34 10.59
CA PRO A 270 -6.43 24.12 11.25
C PRO A 270 -6.57 25.48 10.55
N ALA A 271 -7.81 25.91 10.32
CA ALA A 271 -8.12 27.21 9.75
C ALA A 271 -7.77 28.34 10.73
N ALA A 272 -6.50 28.73 10.77
CA ALA A 272 -6.01 29.71 11.75
C ALA A 272 -4.73 30.47 11.31
N VAL A 273 -4.68 31.01 10.08
CA VAL A 273 -4.05 32.33 9.85
C VAL A 273 -4.78 33.09 8.72
N ALA A 274 -5.95 33.67 9.04
CA ALA A 274 -6.42 34.81 8.27
C ALA A 274 -5.57 36.01 8.69
N GLY A 275 -4.57 36.39 7.88
CA GLY A 275 -3.60 37.42 8.24
C GLY A 275 -2.88 38.00 7.03
N THR A 276 -3.27 39.22 6.66
CA THR A 276 -2.54 40.20 5.83
C THR A 276 -1.83 39.71 4.56
N SER A 277 -2.45 40.03 3.43
CA SER A 277 -1.81 40.00 2.12
C SER A 277 -0.55 40.87 2.06
N ASN A 278 0.57 40.30 1.62
CA ASN A 278 1.63 41.08 0.98
C ASN A 278 2.11 40.38 -0.30
N LYS A 279 2.09 41.11 -1.42
CA LYS A 279 2.34 40.57 -2.77
C LYS A 279 3.83 40.34 -3.02
N GLY A 280 4.37 39.24 -2.50
CA GLY A 280 5.65 38.68 -2.96
C GLY A 280 5.42 37.59 -4.01
N LYS A 281 6.09 37.68 -5.17
CA LYS A 281 6.20 36.55 -6.12
C LYS A 281 7.11 35.47 -5.51
N HIS A 282 6.61 34.74 -4.51
CA HIS A 282 7.23 33.48 -4.15
C HIS A 282 6.94 32.50 -5.29
N LEU A 283 7.98 32.04 -5.98
CA LEU A 283 7.88 30.90 -6.89
C LEU A 283 7.21 29.78 -6.11
N LYS A 284 6.04 29.35 -6.60
CA LYS A 284 5.25 28.27 -6.02
C LYS A 284 6.14 27.04 -6.02
N GLU A 285 6.65 26.62 -4.85
CA GLU A 285 7.51 25.43 -4.78
C GLU A 285 6.74 24.27 -5.39
N THR A 286 7.17 23.80 -6.56
CA THR A 286 6.55 22.68 -7.27
C THR A 286 6.99 21.39 -6.60
N SER A 287 6.50 21.19 -5.37
CA SER A 287 6.62 19.94 -4.62
C SER A 287 5.86 18.88 -5.39
N ARG A 288 6.61 17.93 -5.97
CA ARG A 288 6.06 16.78 -6.67
C ARG A 288 5.21 15.93 -5.73
N SER A 289 4.16 15.31 -6.27
CA SER A 289 3.40 14.29 -5.53
C SER A 289 4.28 13.05 -5.27
N PRO A 290 4.03 12.27 -4.19
CA PRO A 290 4.75 11.01 -3.98
C PRO A 290 4.65 10.06 -5.17
N SER A 291 3.48 10.00 -5.83
CA SER A 291 3.22 9.19 -7.03
C SER A 291 4.08 9.58 -8.24
N GLU A 292 4.50 10.84 -8.35
CA GLU A 292 5.40 11.28 -9.42
C GLU A 292 6.83 10.75 -9.26
N ILE A 293 7.25 10.37 -8.04
CA ILE A 293 8.63 9.99 -7.74
C ILE A 293 8.85 8.51 -8.06
N THR A 294 9.26 8.24 -9.30
CA THR A 294 9.49 6.89 -9.81
C THR A 294 10.93 6.41 -9.60
N PHE A 295 11.10 5.19 -9.08
CA PHE A 295 12.40 4.50 -9.07
C PHE A 295 12.75 3.94 -10.45
N VAL A 296 13.95 4.25 -10.95
CA VAL A 296 14.42 3.87 -12.29
C VAL A 296 14.86 2.38 -12.33
N ARG A 297 13.88 1.48 -12.20
CA ARG A 297 14.08 0.01 -12.18
C ARG A 297 14.75 -0.54 -13.44
N SER A 298 14.65 0.14 -14.59
CA SER A 298 15.34 -0.22 -15.82
C SER A 298 16.87 -0.30 -15.67
N ARG A 299 17.47 0.45 -14.72
CA ARG A 299 18.91 0.36 -14.40
C ARG A 299 19.32 -0.95 -13.71
N MET A 300 18.36 -1.75 -13.22
CA MET A 300 18.62 -3.06 -12.60
C MET A 300 18.57 -4.20 -13.62
N LEU A 301 17.77 -4.06 -14.67
CA LEU A 301 17.57 -5.11 -15.68
C LEU A 301 18.73 -5.11 -16.69
N TYR A 302 19.19 -6.29 -17.09
CA TYR A 302 20.29 -6.49 -18.04
C TYR A 302 21.61 -5.77 -17.66
N ALA A 303 21.76 -5.38 -16.39
CA ALA A 303 22.96 -4.73 -15.91
C ALA A 303 24.15 -5.69 -15.96
N ARG A 304 25.16 -5.36 -16.78
CA ARG A 304 26.42 -6.11 -16.80
C ARG A 304 27.08 -6.07 -15.42
N ALA A 305 27.65 -7.21 -15.03
CA ALA A 305 28.47 -7.33 -13.82
C ALA A 305 29.58 -6.28 -13.82
N ALA A 306 29.84 -5.68 -12.66
CA ALA A 306 31.01 -4.83 -12.52
C ALA A 306 32.26 -5.71 -12.56
N LEU A 307 33.27 -5.30 -13.32
CA LEU A 307 34.56 -5.96 -13.36
C LEU A 307 35.60 -5.12 -12.61
N ASN A 308 36.55 -5.78 -11.96
CA ASN A 308 37.73 -5.14 -11.39
C ASN A 308 38.84 -4.99 -12.45
N VAL A 309 39.95 -4.37 -12.07
CA VAL A 309 41.12 -4.14 -12.97
C VAL A 309 41.78 -5.43 -13.49
N ARG A 310 41.44 -6.61 -12.94
CA ARG A 310 41.89 -7.92 -13.38
C ARG A 310 40.86 -8.65 -14.26
N GLY A 311 39.77 -7.98 -14.65
CA GLY A 311 38.67 -8.56 -15.42
C GLY A 311 37.75 -9.49 -14.63
N LEU A 312 37.97 -9.67 -13.32
CA LEU A 312 37.15 -10.52 -12.46
C LEU A 312 35.92 -9.77 -11.95
N VAL A 313 34.83 -10.50 -11.65
CA VAL A 313 33.60 -9.94 -11.09
C VAL A 313 33.88 -9.23 -9.75
N HIS A 314 33.48 -7.96 -9.67
CA HIS A 314 33.48 -7.16 -8.46
C HIS A 314 32.14 -7.29 -7.74
N PHE A 315 32.15 -7.86 -6.54
CA PHE A 315 30.95 -8.04 -5.72
C PHE A 315 30.65 -6.79 -4.89
N GLY A 316 29.37 -6.42 -4.82
CA GLY A 316 28.89 -5.25 -4.07
C GLY A 316 28.65 -4.02 -4.93
N LEU A 317 28.71 -2.84 -4.31
CA LEU A 317 28.45 -1.58 -5.01
C LEU A 317 29.62 -1.22 -5.94
N ARG A 318 29.32 -0.59 -7.09
CA ARG A 318 30.33 -0.15 -8.07
C ARG A 318 31.27 0.92 -7.47
N HIS A 319 32.51 1.02 -7.97
CA HIS A 319 33.48 2.03 -7.53
C HIS A 319 32.96 3.48 -7.62
N ILE A 320 32.02 3.75 -8.54
CA ILE A 320 31.39 5.07 -8.71
C ILE A 320 30.41 5.45 -7.58
N HIS A 321 29.99 4.47 -6.75
CA HIS A 321 29.03 4.71 -5.67
C HIS A 321 29.63 5.55 -4.53
N VAL A 322 28.85 6.48 -3.97
CA VAL A 322 29.32 7.42 -2.94
C VAL A 322 29.99 6.74 -1.74
N LEU A 323 29.46 5.60 -1.26
CA LEU A 323 30.05 4.85 -0.14
C LEU A 323 31.43 4.25 -0.44
N ASN A 324 31.77 4.01 -1.72
CA ASN A 324 33.11 3.56 -2.13
C ASN A 324 34.07 4.72 -2.42
N ARG A 325 33.53 5.89 -2.79
CA ARG A 325 34.33 7.08 -3.12
C ARG A 325 34.66 7.91 -1.88
N ILE A 326 33.79 7.88 -0.87
CA ILE A 326 33.90 8.64 0.38
C ILE A 326 33.98 7.65 1.54
N THR A 327 35.14 7.00 1.65
CA THR A 327 35.41 5.99 2.67
C THR A 327 35.73 6.62 4.03
N LEU A 328 35.32 5.92 5.09
CA LEU A 328 35.55 6.35 6.46
C LEU A 328 36.93 5.87 6.91
N LYS A 329 37.98 6.60 6.51
CA LYS A 329 39.40 6.26 6.74
C LYS A 329 39.75 6.19 8.23
N ARG A 330 39.52 5.04 8.87
CA ARG A 330 40.09 4.74 10.18
C ARG A 330 41.59 4.56 10.04
N ASN A 331 42.39 5.52 10.52
CA ASN A 331 43.82 5.31 10.70
C ASN A 331 44.02 4.16 11.70
N THR A 332 44.43 2.99 11.20
CA THR A 332 44.69 1.81 12.03
C THR A 332 46.00 1.88 12.81
N GLN A 333 46.80 2.95 12.63
CA GLN A 333 48.07 3.18 13.34
C GLN A 333 48.04 4.34 14.35
N ASP A 334 47.10 5.29 14.27
CA ASP A 334 46.97 6.38 15.26
C ASP A 334 45.94 6.02 16.34
N ARG A 335 46.37 5.27 17.36
CA ARG A 335 45.59 5.03 18.59
C ARG A 335 45.90 6.02 19.72
N ILE A 336 46.70 7.07 19.47
CA ILE A 336 47.26 7.94 20.53
C ILE A 336 47.08 9.45 20.19
N ARG A 337 46.21 9.83 19.25
CA ARG A 337 45.90 11.25 18.97
C ARG A 337 44.40 11.50 18.80
N ASP A 338 43.76 12.00 19.86
CA ASP A 338 42.36 12.45 19.93
C ASP A 338 42.04 13.71 19.07
N THR A 339 42.88 14.04 18.08
CA THR A 339 42.89 15.35 17.41
C THR A 339 42.52 15.32 15.92
N ASP A 340 41.99 14.20 15.40
CA ASP A 340 41.53 14.09 14.00
C ASP A 340 39.99 13.99 13.76
N PRO A 341 39.09 14.61 14.58
CA PRO A 341 37.64 14.54 14.32
C PRO A 341 37.12 15.20 13.01
N PRO A 342 37.67 16.31 12.45
CA PRO A 342 36.97 17.03 11.38
C PRO A 342 36.90 16.25 10.05
N LYS A 343 37.85 15.36 9.77
CA LYS A 343 37.89 14.56 8.52
C LYS A 343 36.78 13.50 8.48
N PHE A 344 36.45 12.90 9.62
CA PHE A 344 35.35 11.93 9.72
C PHE A 344 33.99 12.60 9.59
N GLU A 345 33.83 13.77 10.20
CA GLU A 345 32.60 14.56 10.09
C GLU A 345 32.40 15.07 8.64
N GLU A 346 33.46 15.51 7.96
CA GLU A 346 33.38 15.89 6.53
C GLU A 346 32.97 14.70 5.65
N ALA A 347 33.63 13.55 5.77
CA ALA A 347 33.32 12.36 4.98
C ALA A 347 31.86 11.93 5.15
N THR A 348 31.37 11.90 6.40
CA THR A 348 29.97 11.59 6.72
C THR A 348 29.04 12.65 6.14
N THR A 349 29.35 13.94 6.30
CA THR A 349 28.56 15.07 5.77
C THR A 349 28.41 14.99 4.24
N ARG A 350 29.47 14.66 3.51
CA ARG A 350 29.40 14.47 2.05
C ARG A 350 28.50 13.30 1.65
N VAL A 351 28.51 12.17 2.38
CA VAL A 351 27.54 11.08 2.13
C VAL A 351 26.11 11.52 2.47
N MET A 352 25.92 12.29 3.54
CA MET A 352 24.61 12.84 3.91
C MET A 352 24.05 13.80 2.85
N MET A 353 24.89 14.51 2.09
CA MET A 353 24.45 15.33 0.96
C MET A 353 23.83 14.51 -0.18
N TYR A 354 24.33 13.30 -0.43
CA TYR A 354 23.73 12.36 -1.41
C TYR A 354 22.41 11.78 -0.91
N MET A 355 22.30 11.48 0.39
CA MET A 355 21.11 10.86 0.98
C MET A 355 19.98 11.85 1.28
N PHE A 356 20.34 13.09 1.63
CA PHE A 356 19.40 14.14 2.06
C PHE A 356 19.58 15.47 1.28
N PRO A 357 19.65 15.45 -0.07
CA PRO A 357 20.04 16.63 -0.86
C PRO A 357 19.14 17.84 -0.58
N ARG A 358 17.82 17.64 -0.41
CA ARG A 358 16.86 18.71 -0.10
C ARG A 358 17.22 19.48 1.17
N GLN A 359 17.71 18.81 2.22
CA GLN A 359 18.09 19.41 3.50
C GLN A 359 19.36 20.26 3.41
N PHE A 360 20.24 19.97 2.45
CA PHE A 360 21.39 20.80 2.07
C PHE A 360 21.03 21.81 0.96
N GLY A 361 19.76 21.86 0.52
CA GLY A 361 19.29 22.69 -0.60
C GLY A 361 19.95 22.34 -1.95
N LEU A 362 20.35 21.09 -2.13
CA LEU A 362 20.85 20.53 -3.39
C LEU A 362 19.65 20.06 -4.25
N HIS A 363 19.91 19.90 -5.54
CA HIS A 363 18.97 19.42 -6.55
C HIS A 363 18.37 18.08 -6.13
N ASN A 364 17.06 17.93 -6.16
CA ASN A 364 16.39 16.74 -5.63
C ASN A 364 15.07 16.43 -6.34
N VAL A 365 14.68 15.15 -6.27
CA VAL A 365 13.44 14.63 -6.87
C VAL A 365 12.15 15.29 -6.36
N PHE A 366 12.16 15.90 -5.17
CA PHE A 366 10.94 16.44 -4.56
C PHE A 366 10.59 17.84 -5.09
N THR A 367 11.58 18.74 -5.22
CA THR A 367 11.33 20.16 -5.50
C THR A 367 12.08 20.76 -6.69
N SER A 368 13.12 20.10 -7.21
CA SER A 368 13.99 20.71 -8.23
C SER A 368 13.51 20.38 -9.65
N GLN A 369 13.48 21.39 -10.52
CA GLN A 369 13.14 21.20 -11.95
C GLN A 369 14.25 20.46 -12.68
N VAL A 370 13.87 19.64 -13.67
CA VAL A 370 14.80 18.76 -14.38
C VAL A 370 15.21 19.43 -15.69
N ASP A 371 16.51 19.58 -15.89
CA ASP A 371 17.05 20.09 -17.14
C ASP A 371 17.07 18.99 -18.21
N HIS A 372 16.09 19.06 -19.12
CA HIS A 372 15.95 18.10 -20.21
C HIS A 372 17.00 18.25 -21.31
N THR A 373 17.84 19.30 -21.30
CA THR A 373 19.02 19.36 -22.16
C THR A 373 20.13 18.41 -21.67
N GLN A 374 20.14 18.09 -20.37
CA GLN A 374 21.13 17.20 -19.74
C GLN A 374 20.64 15.75 -19.59
N THR A 375 19.32 15.51 -19.60
CA THR A 375 18.75 14.16 -19.39
C THR A 375 17.44 13.91 -20.13
N ALA A 376 17.37 12.75 -20.80
CA ALA A 376 16.13 12.20 -21.33
C ALA A 376 15.28 11.46 -20.26
N GLN A 377 15.80 11.30 -19.03
CA GLN A 377 15.09 10.65 -17.93
C GLN A 377 14.17 11.63 -17.19
N LYS A 378 13.17 11.10 -16.47
CA LYS A 378 12.25 11.90 -15.64
C LYS A 378 12.96 12.72 -14.54
N PHE A 379 14.17 12.33 -14.17
CA PHE A 379 15.02 13.01 -13.17
C PHE A 379 16.45 13.13 -13.68
N GLN A 380 17.22 14.08 -13.12
CA GLN A 380 18.67 14.16 -13.35
C GLN A 380 19.39 12.93 -12.79
N ASP A 381 20.57 12.63 -13.34
CA ASP A 381 21.40 11.56 -12.81
C ASP A 381 22.14 12.06 -11.55
N TYR A 382 21.80 11.46 -10.41
CA TYR A 382 22.34 11.81 -9.11
C TYR A 382 23.51 10.92 -8.67
N THR A 383 24.06 10.10 -9.57
CA THR A 383 25.19 9.20 -9.29
C THR A 383 26.46 9.97 -8.94
N LEU A 384 26.68 11.15 -9.55
CA LEU A 384 27.78 12.06 -9.28
C LEU A 384 27.21 13.46 -9.04
N ARG A 385 27.61 14.11 -7.94
CA ARG A 385 27.17 15.47 -7.54
C ARG A 385 28.33 16.37 -7.12
N GLU A 386 29.57 15.99 -7.43
CA GLU A 386 30.73 16.66 -6.84
C GLU A 386 30.92 18.07 -7.35
N GLU A 387 30.57 18.36 -8.59
CA GLU A 387 30.54 19.72 -9.12
C GLU A 387 29.48 20.58 -8.42
N GLU A 388 28.30 20.02 -8.14
CA GLU A 388 27.21 20.69 -7.42
C GLU A 388 27.63 21.01 -5.97
N ILE A 389 28.13 20.01 -5.26
CA ILE A 389 28.60 20.12 -3.87
C ILE A 389 29.78 21.09 -3.78
N THR A 390 30.77 20.98 -4.69
CA THR A 390 31.94 21.86 -4.71
C THR A 390 31.54 23.31 -4.98
N ARG A 391 30.71 23.55 -6.00
CA ARG A 391 30.23 24.90 -6.34
C ARG A 391 29.46 25.57 -5.20
N LYS A 392 28.79 24.79 -4.36
CA LYS A 392 27.95 25.30 -3.26
C LYS A 392 28.67 25.40 -1.91
N PHE A 393 29.61 24.51 -1.62
CA PHE A 393 30.18 24.34 -0.27
C PHE A 393 31.71 24.42 -0.21
N CYS A 394 32.42 24.49 -1.34
CA CYS A 394 33.87 24.71 -1.34
C CYS A 394 34.17 26.17 -1.70
N THR A 395 34.90 26.86 -0.83
CA THR A 395 35.49 28.18 -1.16
C THR A 395 36.95 27.99 -1.56
N ALA A 396 37.38 28.64 -2.65
CA ALA A 396 38.80 28.78 -2.95
C ALA A 396 39.45 29.71 -1.90
N GLY A 397 40.31 29.17 -1.06
CA GLY A 397 41.24 29.91 -0.21
C GLY A 397 42.68 29.74 -0.71
N GLU A 398 43.60 30.53 -0.18
CA GLU A 398 45.02 30.54 -0.56
C GLU A 398 45.62 29.12 -0.61
N GLY A 399 45.85 28.61 -1.83
CA GLY A 399 46.44 27.30 -2.10
C GLY A 399 45.60 26.07 -1.71
N THR A 400 44.47 26.20 -0.99
CA THR A 400 43.68 25.05 -0.52
C THR A 400 42.16 25.25 -0.65
N GLN A 401 41.49 24.23 -1.18
CA GLN A 401 40.03 24.22 -1.33
C GLN A 401 39.37 23.80 -0.02
N GLN A 402 38.84 24.76 0.73
CA GLN A 402 38.24 24.50 2.04
C GLN A 402 36.75 24.17 1.91
N PHE A 403 36.36 22.98 2.38
CA PHE A 403 34.97 22.55 2.49
C PHE A 403 34.30 23.21 3.71
N LYS A 404 33.21 23.96 3.47
CA LYS A 404 32.46 24.74 4.46
C LYS A 404 30.98 24.38 4.41
N ALA A 405 30.65 23.15 4.80
CA ALA A 405 29.26 22.72 4.99
C ALA A 405 28.99 22.36 6.45
N HIS A 406 27.90 22.88 7.00
CA HIS A 406 27.38 22.46 8.30
C HIS A 406 26.23 21.48 8.13
N ILE A 407 26.17 20.48 9.00
CA ILE A 407 25.05 19.53 9.05
C ILE A 407 23.76 20.28 9.46
N PRO A 408 22.68 20.23 8.67
CA PRO A 408 21.38 20.82 9.00
C PRO A 408 20.85 20.30 10.34
N LYS A 409 20.22 21.17 11.16
CA LYS A 409 19.77 20.82 12.53
C LYS A 409 18.99 19.49 12.60
N ARG A 410 18.10 19.24 11.63
CA ARG A 410 17.26 18.02 11.55
C ARG A 410 18.05 16.72 11.33
N LEU A 411 19.29 16.80 10.84
CA LEU A 411 20.12 15.64 10.49
C LEU A 411 21.21 15.32 11.54
N ARG A 412 21.42 16.19 12.52
CA ARG A 412 22.42 16.01 13.59
C ARG A 412 22.01 14.88 14.55
N GLY A 413 23.00 14.25 15.19
CA GLY A 413 22.76 13.18 16.15
C GLY A 413 22.40 11.86 15.46
N LEU A 414 21.21 11.30 15.73
CA LEU A 414 20.87 9.95 15.27
C LEU A 414 20.95 9.76 13.73
N PRO A 415 20.47 10.65 12.85
CA PRO A 415 20.59 10.44 11.40
C PRO A 415 22.05 10.43 10.92
N GLN A 416 22.88 11.34 11.44
CA GLN A 416 24.33 11.38 11.20
C GLN A 416 25.01 10.07 11.65
N TYR A 417 24.75 9.64 12.88
CA TYR A 417 25.28 8.37 13.42
C TYR A 417 24.85 7.15 12.59
N LEU A 418 23.62 7.13 12.06
CA LEU A 418 23.15 6.06 11.19
C LEU A 418 23.87 6.05 9.83
N VAL A 419 24.22 7.21 9.26
CA VAL A 419 25.00 7.29 8.02
C VAL A 419 26.46 6.90 8.25
N GLU A 420 27.06 7.33 9.36
CA GLU A 420 28.40 6.91 9.77
C GLU A 420 28.46 5.38 9.95
N ARG A 421 27.49 4.82 10.69
CA ARG A 421 27.35 3.37 10.88
C ARG A 421 27.09 2.62 9.57
N LEU A 422 26.35 3.21 8.63
CA LEU A 422 26.16 2.66 7.28
C LEU A 422 27.50 2.58 6.52
N GLN A 423 28.32 3.64 6.52
CA GLN A 423 29.67 3.61 5.92
C GLN A 423 30.55 2.53 6.56
N VAL A 424 30.51 2.42 7.89
CA VAL A 424 31.28 1.41 8.66
C VAL A 424 30.84 -0.03 8.35
N LEU A 425 29.54 -0.27 8.19
CA LEU A 425 29.01 -1.60 7.85
C LEU A 425 29.26 -1.95 6.39
N HIS A 426 29.15 -0.96 5.48
CA HIS A 426 29.48 -1.10 4.06
C HIS A 426 30.94 -1.50 3.84
N ASP A 427 31.88 -0.79 4.48
CA ASP A 427 33.32 -1.04 4.42
C ASP A 427 33.70 -2.46 4.91
N ARG A 428 32.98 -2.97 5.92
CA ARG A 428 33.17 -4.32 6.48
C ARG A 428 32.35 -5.41 5.76
N CYS A 429 31.57 -5.07 4.75
CA CYS A 429 30.62 -5.99 4.12
C CYS A 429 31.31 -6.94 3.13
N SER A 430 31.40 -8.23 3.49
CA SER A 430 31.82 -9.28 2.56
C SER A 430 30.67 -9.65 1.61
N TYR A 431 30.45 -8.82 0.57
CA TYR A 431 29.38 -9.01 -0.42
C TYR A 431 29.41 -10.36 -1.12
N SER A 432 30.60 -10.94 -1.35
CA SER A 432 30.74 -12.28 -1.91
C SER A 432 30.16 -13.36 -1.00
N LYS A 433 30.39 -13.27 0.32
CA LYS A 433 29.84 -14.22 1.30
C LYS A 433 28.34 -14.07 1.52
N LEU A 434 27.79 -12.85 1.42
CA LEU A 434 26.34 -12.65 1.38
C LEU A 434 25.72 -13.30 0.14
N LEU A 435 26.35 -13.15 -1.03
CA LEU A 435 25.87 -13.76 -2.27
C LEU A 435 25.93 -15.30 -2.20
N GLU A 436 27.04 -15.86 -1.70
CA GLU A 436 27.22 -17.31 -1.51
C GLU A 436 26.16 -17.92 -0.59
N HIS A 437 25.74 -17.20 0.46
CA HIS A 437 24.74 -17.66 1.41
C HIS A 437 23.30 -17.52 0.91
N TYR A 438 22.92 -16.37 0.34
CA TYR A 438 21.53 -16.07 -0.05
C TYR A 438 21.20 -16.44 -1.50
N CYS A 439 22.20 -16.54 -2.37
CA CYS A 439 22.07 -16.90 -3.78
C CYS A 439 23.13 -17.96 -4.17
N PRO A 440 23.15 -19.12 -3.50
CA PRO A 440 24.14 -20.17 -3.80
C PRO A 440 24.05 -20.60 -5.26
N VAL A 441 25.18 -20.58 -5.96
CA VAL A 441 25.27 -21.18 -7.29
C VAL A 441 25.34 -22.69 -7.12
N HIS A 442 24.19 -23.33 -7.13
CA HIS A 442 24.11 -24.78 -7.28
C HIS A 442 24.60 -25.14 -8.68
N LEU A 443 25.89 -25.45 -8.79
CA LEU A 443 26.42 -26.19 -9.93
C LEU A 443 25.72 -27.55 -9.93
N LEU A 444 24.65 -27.67 -10.72
CA LEU A 444 24.15 -28.97 -11.13
C LEU A 444 25.35 -29.71 -11.74
N PRO A 445 25.67 -30.94 -11.30
CA PRO A 445 26.72 -31.71 -11.95
C PRO A 445 26.30 -31.87 -13.40
N ILE A 446 27.05 -31.22 -14.30
CA ILE A 446 26.94 -31.47 -15.73
C ILE A 446 27.35 -32.93 -15.88
N ALA A 447 26.35 -33.81 -16.05
CA ALA A 447 26.61 -35.16 -16.45
C ALA A 447 27.39 -35.07 -17.76
N TYR A 448 28.64 -35.54 -17.74
CA TYR A 448 29.51 -35.58 -18.91
C TYR A 448 28.95 -36.60 -19.91
N SER A 449 27.91 -36.19 -20.63
CA SER A 449 27.49 -36.82 -21.87
C SER A 449 28.60 -36.55 -22.88
N THR A 450 29.45 -37.53 -23.08
CA THR A 450 30.48 -37.55 -24.11
C THR A 450 29.85 -37.41 -25.48
N GLY A 451 29.99 -36.25 -26.11
CA GLY A 451 29.56 -36.05 -27.50
C GLY A 451 29.50 -34.59 -27.92
N LEU A 452 30.10 -34.30 -29.08
CA LEU A 452 29.97 -33.03 -29.82
C LEU A 452 30.52 -31.78 -29.14
N ALA A 453 31.84 -31.81 -28.88
CA ALA A 453 32.62 -30.60 -29.14
C ALA A 453 32.71 -30.38 -30.66
N ASN A 454 32.05 -29.34 -31.19
CA ASN A 454 32.58 -28.49 -32.27
C ASN A 454 31.60 -27.39 -32.71
N GLN A 455 32.19 -26.24 -33.09
CA GLN A 455 31.60 -25.12 -33.84
C GLN A 455 30.46 -24.32 -33.18
N ILE A 456 30.76 -23.07 -32.84
CA ILE A 456 30.32 -21.88 -33.59
C ILE A 456 31.39 -20.79 -33.39
N VAL A 457 31.67 -20.04 -34.47
CA VAL A 457 32.58 -18.87 -34.52
C VAL A 457 31.79 -17.59 -34.26
#